data_AF-A0A3G6M8Z6-F1
#
_entry.id   AF-A0A3G6M8Z6-F1
#
_cell.length_a   1.000
_cell.length_b   1.000
_cell.length_c   1.000
_cell.angle_alpha   90.00
_cell.angle_beta   90.00
_cell.angle_gamma   90.00
#
_symmetry.space_group_name_H-M   'P 1'
#
loop_
_entity.id
_entity.type
_entity.pdbx_description
1 polymer ?
#
loop_
_entity_poly.entity_id
_entity_poly.type
_entity_poly.pdbx_seq_one_letter_code
_entity_poly.pdbx_strand_id
1 'polypeptide(L)'
;MLLTKMQTMDLMTGYKIELRIKVNRRWEQLENSKVQSVSRIDLARMVIEVEEENQRLQIEAKQNEHKVLVTDAVIGSTSSCLIGELAKVLSQNGYTIGQNRLFDWLRDNGYLGKIGERKNIPNQQYIEQGLFEIKKGVRSGKDGVLHQTTTPKVTGKGQVYFVNKFLNQ
;
A
#
# COMPACT_ATOMS: atom_id res chain seq x y z
N MET A 1 -24.98 48.17 -20.72
CA MET A 1 -26.36 47.69 -20.90
C MET A 1 -26.45 47.00 -22.25
N LEU A 2 -26.82 45.72 -22.29
CA LEU A 2 -27.13 45.05 -23.56
C LEU A 2 -28.47 45.60 -24.05
N LEU A 3 -28.54 46.00 -25.33
CA LEU A 3 -29.77 46.49 -25.94
C LEU A 3 -30.86 45.41 -25.83
N THR A 4 -32.09 45.84 -25.58
CA THR A 4 -33.24 44.94 -25.56
C THR A 4 -33.57 44.46 -26.99
N LYS A 5 -34.31 43.34 -27.09
CA LYS A 5 -34.73 42.74 -28.37
C LYS A 5 -35.44 43.75 -29.29
N MET A 6 -36.27 44.62 -28.72
CA MET A 6 -37.01 45.66 -29.46
C MET A 6 -36.07 46.74 -30.00
N GLN A 7 -35.19 47.27 -29.14
CA GLN A 7 -34.22 48.31 -29.52
C GLN A 7 -33.24 47.84 -30.60
N THR A 8 -32.85 46.56 -30.56
CA THR A 8 -31.99 45.97 -31.58
C THR A 8 -32.72 45.80 -32.92
N MET A 9 -34.01 45.44 -32.88
CA MET A 9 -34.83 45.30 -34.09
C MET A 9 -35.13 46.66 -34.74
N ASP A 10 -35.39 47.70 -33.94
CA ASP A 10 -35.59 49.08 -34.42
C ASP A 10 -34.33 49.64 -35.11
N LEU A 11 -33.15 49.33 -34.57
CA LEU A 11 -31.86 49.66 -35.20
C LEU A 11 -31.60 48.86 -36.49
N MET A 12 -32.14 47.65 -36.60
CA MET A 12 -31.96 46.75 -37.76
C MET A 12 -32.92 47.04 -38.90
N THR A 13 -34.11 47.56 -38.64
CA THR A 13 -35.08 47.94 -39.68
C THR A 13 -34.61 49.10 -40.55
N GLY A 14 -33.59 49.85 -40.12
CA GLY A 14 -32.97 50.94 -40.88
C GLY A 14 -31.72 50.58 -41.70
N TYR A 15 -31.19 49.34 -41.67
CA TYR A 15 -29.88 49.04 -42.25
C TYR A 15 -29.82 47.84 -43.21
N LYS A 16 -28.86 47.93 -44.14
CA LYS A 16 -28.51 46.97 -45.21
C LYS A 16 -28.56 45.50 -44.76
N ILE A 17 -29.15 44.66 -45.62
CA ILE A 17 -29.41 43.22 -45.47
C ILE A 17 -28.22 42.41 -44.94
N GLU A 18 -26.99 42.72 -45.36
CA GLU A 18 -25.79 41.96 -44.95
C GLU A 18 -25.49 42.05 -43.45
N LEU A 19 -25.74 43.20 -42.82
CA LEU A 19 -25.50 43.39 -41.40
C LEU A 19 -26.52 42.60 -40.59
N ARG A 20 -27.77 42.51 -41.06
CA ARG A 20 -28.82 41.68 -40.46
C ARG A 20 -28.41 40.20 -40.41
N ILE A 21 -27.81 39.68 -41.48
CA ILE A 21 -27.35 38.29 -41.54
C ILE A 21 -26.21 38.03 -40.57
N LYS A 22 -25.23 38.94 -40.49
CA LYS A 22 -24.09 38.81 -39.56
C LYS A 22 -24.53 38.84 -38.10
N VAL A 23 -25.44 39.74 -37.76
CA VAL A 23 -26.01 39.86 -36.41
C VAL A 23 -26.74 38.57 -36.04
N ASN A 24 -27.65 38.08 -36.89
CA ASN A 24 -28.40 36.84 -36.64
C ASN A 24 -27.47 35.64 -36.44
N ARG A 25 -26.46 35.46 -37.31
CA ARG A 25 -25.48 34.36 -37.17
C ARG A 25 -24.66 34.46 -35.90
N ARG A 26 -24.25 35.68 -35.50
CA ARG A 26 -23.49 35.89 -34.27
C ARG A 26 -24.34 35.59 -33.04
N TRP A 27 -25.62 35.92 -33.07
CA TRP A 27 -26.57 35.56 -32.01
C TRP A 27 -26.82 34.07 -31.91
N GLU A 28 -27.04 33.38 -33.02
CA GLU A 28 -27.19 31.93 -33.08
C GLU A 28 -25.94 31.21 -32.54
N GLN A 29 -24.74 31.71 -32.86
CA GLN A 29 -23.50 31.23 -32.26
C GLN A 29 -23.48 31.41 -30.74
N LEU A 30 -23.92 32.56 -30.22
CA LEU A 30 -23.93 32.84 -28.78
C LEU A 30 -24.99 32.03 -28.02
N GLU A 31 -26.14 31.76 -28.63
CA GLU A 31 -27.17 30.88 -28.06
C GLU A 31 -26.70 29.42 -28.03
N ASN A 32 -26.09 28.93 -29.11
CA ASN A 32 -25.47 27.60 -29.14
C ASN A 32 -24.21 27.50 -28.27
N SER A 33 -23.53 28.63 -28.00
CA SER A 33 -22.36 28.71 -27.11
C SER A 33 -22.73 29.01 -25.66
N LYS A 34 -24.02 28.98 -25.27
CA LYS A 34 -24.38 28.88 -23.86
C LYS A 34 -23.85 27.54 -23.35
N VAL A 35 -22.61 27.60 -22.87
CA VAL A 35 -21.92 26.60 -22.07
C VAL A 35 -22.95 25.97 -21.17
N GLN A 36 -23.10 24.65 -21.31
CA GLN A 36 -23.93 23.83 -20.47
C GLN A 36 -23.45 24.06 -19.03
N SER A 37 -24.13 24.97 -18.33
CA SER A 37 -23.76 25.35 -16.98
C SER A 37 -24.06 24.13 -16.13
N VAL A 38 -23.01 23.38 -15.80
CA VAL A 38 -23.07 22.26 -14.86
C VAL A 38 -23.87 22.76 -13.66
N SER A 39 -24.99 22.11 -13.37
CA SER A 39 -25.88 22.57 -12.32
C SER A 39 -25.05 22.69 -11.04
N ARG A 40 -25.21 23.79 -10.29
CA ARG A 40 -24.51 23.97 -9.00
C ARG A 40 -24.74 22.78 -8.06
N ILE A 41 -25.86 22.08 -8.25
CA ILE A 41 -26.24 20.87 -7.54
C ILE A 41 -25.34 19.69 -7.93
N ASP A 42 -25.07 19.50 -9.23
CA ASP A 42 -24.22 18.41 -9.72
C ASP A 42 -22.76 18.61 -9.29
N LEU A 43 -22.30 19.87 -9.31
CA LEU A 43 -20.97 20.23 -8.83
C LEU A 43 -20.83 19.96 -7.32
N ALA A 44 -21.83 20.32 -6.52
CA ALA A 44 -21.82 20.07 -5.08
C ALA A 44 -21.82 18.56 -4.77
N ARG A 45 -22.55 17.76 -5.55
CA ARG A 45 -22.61 16.31 -5.38
C ARG A 45 -21.27 15.64 -5.68
N MET A 46 -20.59 16.07 -6.74
CA MET A 46 -19.26 15.58 -7.10
C MET A 46 -18.22 15.93 -6.04
N VAL A 47 -18.28 17.14 -5.46
CA VAL A 47 -17.37 17.54 -4.37
C VAL A 47 -17.57 16.65 -3.14
N ILE A 48 -18.82 16.38 -2.74
CA ILE A 48 -19.11 15.50 -1.60
C ILE A 48 -18.57 14.09 -1.82
N GLU A 49 -18.78 13.49 -3.00
CA GLU A 49 -18.27 12.15 -3.32
C GLU A 49 -16.73 12.09 -3.25
N VAL A 50 -16.04 13.11 -3.78
CA VAL A 50 -14.58 13.21 -3.72
C VAL A 50 -14.08 13.40 -2.28
N GLU A 51 -14.81 14.16 -1.46
CA GLU A 51 -14.48 14.35 -0.05
C GLU A 51 -14.62 13.04 0.75
N GLU A 52 -15.69 12.30 0.52
CA GLU A 52 -15.94 10.99 1.15
C GLU A 52 -14.89 9.96 0.74
N GLU A 53 -14.52 9.91 -0.54
CA GLU A 53 -13.47 9.02 -1.04
C GLU A 53 -12.10 9.38 -0.44
N ASN A 54 -11.76 10.67 -0.37
CA ASN A 54 -10.55 11.14 0.29
C ASN A 54 -10.51 10.80 1.78
N GLN A 55 -11.63 10.92 2.48
CA GLN A 55 -11.70 10.56 3.90
C GLN A 55 -11.51 9.04 4.10
N ARG A 56 -12.12 8.21 3.25
CA ARG A 56 -11.89 6.75 3.28
C ARG A 56 -10.42 6.41 3.02
N LEU A 57 -9.83 7.00 1.98
CA LEU A 57 -8.42 6.81 1.65
C LEU A 57 -7.49 7.29 2.76
N GLN A 58 -7.81 8.40 3.45
CA GLN A 58 -7.04 8.88 4.60
C GLN A 58 -7.14 7.94 5.81
N ILE A 59 -8.30 7.36 6.07
CA ILE A 59 -8.48 6.39 7.16
C ILE A 59 -7.68 5.12 6.85
N GLU A 60 -7.74 4.61 5.63
CA GLU A 60 -6.93 3.48 5.18
C GLU A 60 -5.43 3.81 5.21
N ALA A 61 -5.03 5.01 4.78
CA ALA A 61 -3.64 5.46 4.82
C ALA A 61 -3.11 5.53 6.25
N LYS A 62 -3.87 6.08 7.21
CA LYS A 62 -3.47 6.12 8.63
C LYS A 62 -3.33 4.74 9.26
N GLN A 63 -4.21 3.79 8.91
CA GLN A 63 -4.07 2.40 9.37
C GLN A 63 -2.82 1.73 8.77
N ASN A 64 -2.53 2.02 7.50
CA ASN A 64 -1.36 1.49 6.83
C ASN A 64 -0.05 2.17 7.29
N GLU A 65 -0.05 3.44 7.67
CA GLU A 65 1.13 4.16 8.18
C GLU A 65 1.72 3.48 9.42
N HIS A 66 0.89 3.10 10.39
CA HIS A 66 1.37 2.42 11.58
C HIS A 66 1.99 1.05 11.25
N LYS A 67 1.44 0.36 10.25
CA LYS A 67 1.96 -0.92 9.75
C LYS A 67 3.29 -0.75 9.03
N VAL A 68 3.42 0.31 8.23
CA VAL A 68 4.62 0.63 7.45
C VAL A 68 5.77 1.06 8.37
N LEU A 69 5.52 1.90 9.37
CA LEU A 69 6.53 2.35 10.32
C LEU A 69 7.15 1.20 11.12
N VAL A 70 6.33 0.24 11.54
CA VAL A 70 6.80 -0.98 12.22
C VAL A 70 7.64 -1.85 11.27
N THR A 71 7.27 -1.93 9.99
CA THR A 71 8.07 -2.68 9.00
C THR A 71 9.39 -1.99 8.67
N ASP A 72 9.42 -0.66 8.55
CA ASP A 72 10.62 0.09 8.21
C ASP A 72 11.66 0.09 9.34
N ALA A 73 11.21 0.13 10.60
CA ALA A 73 12.08 -0.02 11.77
C ALA A 73 12.77 -1.40 11.81
N VAL A 74 12.11 -2.44 11.28
CA VAL A 74 12.64 -3.81 11.19
C VAL A 74 13.51 -4.00 9.94
N ILE A 75 13.22 -3.29 8.84
CA ILE A 75 14.01 -3.31 7.60
C ILE A 75 15.38 -2.62 7.77
N GLY A 76 15.49 -1.63 8.68
CA GLY A 76 16.70 -0.85 8.90
C GLY A 76 17.97 -1.65 9.24
N SER A 77 17.84 -2.91 9.64
CA SER A 77 18.96 -3.85 9.71
C SER A 77 18.92 -4.80 8.52
N THR A 78 19.68 -4.49 7.46
CA THR A 78 19.95 -5.36 6.29
C THR A 78 20.65 -6.68 6.66
N SER A 79 20.75 -7.01 7.95
CA SER A 79 21.41 -8.19 8.49
C SER A 79 20.39 -9.30 8.78
N SER A 80 20.74 -10.53 8.41
CA SER A 80 19.94 -11.69 8.76
C SER A 80 20.00 -11.95 10.28
N CYS A 81 18.83 -12.03 10.91
CA CYS A 81 18.68 -12.22 12.36
C CYS A 81 18.46 -13.69 12.71
N LEU A 82 18.74 -14.05 13.95
CA LEU A 82 18.39 -15.38 14.47
C LEU A 82 16.89 -15.43 14.81
N ILE A 83 16.30 -16.63 14.76
CA ILE A 83 14.89 -16.83 15.15
C ILE A 83 14.63 -16.37 16.60
N GLY A 84 15.61 -16.51 17.49
CA GLY A 84 15.49 -16.00 18.86
C GLY A 84 15.46 -14.47 18.94
N GLU A 85 16.12 -13.77 18.02
CA GLU A 85 16.06 -12.30 17.92
C GLU A 85 14.71 -11.87 17.34
N LEU A 86 14.22 -12.58 16.30
CA LEU A 86 12.87 -12.37 15.78
C LEU A 86 11.80 -12.52 16.87
N ALA A 87 11.91 -13.51 17.76
CA ALA A 87 10.97 -13.68 18.88
C ALA A 87 10.94 -12.46 19.83
N LYS A 88 12.10 -11.84 20.07
CA LYS A 88 12.19 -10.59 20.86
C LYS A 88 11.54 -9.43 20.13
N VAL A 89 11.79 -9.29 18.83
CA VAL A 89 11.17 -8.25 17.99
C VAL A 89 9.65 -8.41 17.97
N LEU A 90 9.13 -9.63 17.83
CA LEU A 90 7.69 -9.90 17.89
C LEU A 90 7.10 -9.52 19.25
N SER A 91 7.81 -9.84 20.33
CA SER A 91 7.39 -9.47 21.69
C SER A 91 7.37 -7.97 21.91
N GLN A 92 8.33 -7.22 21.33
CA GLN A 92 8.34 -5.76 21.35
C GLN A 92 7.18 -5.14 20.55
N ASN A 93 6.77 -5.80 19.47
CA ASN A 93 5.64 -5.37 18.63
C ASN A 93 4.27 -5.79 19.19
N GLY A 94 4.20 -6.29 20.43
CA GLY A 94 2.95 -6.61 21.12
C GLY A 94 2.52 -8.09 21.05
N TYR A 95 3.26 -8.94 20.33
CA TYR A 95 3.00 -10.39 20.29
C TYR A 95 3.98 -11.16 21.18
N THR A 96 3.58 -11.43 22.43
CA THR A 96 4.45 -12.07 23.43
C THR A 96 4.70 -13.55 23.09
N ILE A 97 5.83 -13.82 22.43
CA ILE A 97 6.26 -15.19 22.08
C ILE A 97 7.72 -15.44 22.46
N GLY A 98 7.95 -16.57 23.15
CA GLY A 98 9.29 -17.03 23.48
C GLY A 98 9.96 -17.74 22.29
N GLN A 99 11.30 -17.77 22.28
CA GLN A 99 12.10 -18.43 21.24
C GLN A 99 11.63 -19.87 20.95
N ASN A 100 11.48 -20.70 21.99
CA ASN A 100 11.10 -22.11 21.80
C ASN A 100 9.70 -22.24 21.17
N ARG A 101 8.75 -21.41 21.59
CA ARG A 101 7.38 -21.39 21.03
C ARG A 101 7.39 -20.96 19.57
N LEU A 102 8.24 -20.00 19.20
CA LEU A 102 8.38 -19.60 17.80
C LEU A 102 8.98 -20.73 16.95
N PHE A 103 9.95 -21.48 17.48
CA PHE A 103 10.47 -22.68 16.80
C PHE A 103 9.41 -23.78 16.64
N ASP A 104 8.56 -24.00 17.65
CA ASP A 104 7.45 -24.94 17.55
C ASP A 104 6.45 -24.49 16.47
N TRP A 105 6.02 -23.23 16.51
CA TRP A 105 5.10 -22.66 15.53
C TRP A 105 5.65 -22.76 14.10
N LEU A 106 6.93 -22.44 13.89
CA LEU A 106 7.57 -22.56 12.59
C LEU A 106 7.64 -24.01 12.09
N ARG A 107 7.79 -24.99 12.98
CA ARG A 107 7.76 -26.42 12.64
C ARG A 107 6.35 -26.89 12.30
N ASP A 108 5.36 -26.47 13.07
CA ASP A 108 3.97 -26.89 12.87
C ASP A 108 3.34 -26.24 11.64
N ASN A 109 3.76 -25.01 11.29
CA ASN A 109 3.37 -24.35 10.04
C ASN A 109 4.21 -24.79 8.82
N GLY A 110 5.14 -25.73 9.00
CA GLY A 110 5.94 -26.28 7.91
C GLY A 110 7.01 -25.33 7.35
N TYR A 111 7.39 -24.27 8.06
CA TYR A 111 8.54 -23.42 7.68
C TYR A 111 9.86 -24.14 7.95
N LEU A 112 9.93 -24.90 9.04
CA LEU A 112 11.09 -25.70 9.44
C LEU A 112 10.74 -27.19 9.45
N GLY A 113 11.73 -28.03 9.16
CA GLY A 113 11.59 -29.49 9.29
C GLY A 113 11.33 -29.92 10.74
N LYS A 114 10.44 -30.91 10.91
CA LYS A 114 9.97 -31.40 12.22
C LYS A 114 10.78 -32.58 12.79
N ILE A 115 11.43 -33.38 11.93
CA ILE A 115 11.96 -34.71 12.29
C ILE A 115 13.44 -34.86 11.88
N GLY A 116 14.21 -35.57 12.73
CA GLY A 116 15.55 -36.09 12.43
C GLY A 116 16.60 -35.02 12.15
N GLU A 117 17.50 -35.31 11.22
CA GLU A 117 18.59 -34.40 10.79
C GLU A 117 18.08 -33.13 10.10
N ARG A 118 16.82 -33.16 9.61
CA ARG A 118 16.14 -31.99 9.03
C ARG A 118 15.46 -31.11 10.06
N LYS A 119 15.55 -31.45 11.35
CA LYS A 119 14.97 -30.63 12.41
C LYS A 119 15.58 -29.24 12.41
N ASN A 120 14.74 -28.21 12.40
CA ASN A 120 15.13 -26.80 12.32
C ASN A 120 15.85 -26.40 11.02
N ILE A 121 15.78 -27.21 9.97
CA ILE A 121 16.21 -26.81 8.63
C ILE A 121 15.02 -26.15 7.92
N PRO A 122 15.16 -24.94 7.38
CA PRO A 122 14.10 -24.29 6.64
C PRO A 122 13.82 -25.03 5.34
N ASN A 123 12.54 -25.11 4.97
CA ASN A 123 12.16 -25.75 3.72
C ASN A 123 12.64 -24.92 2.52
N GLN A 124 13.07 -25.64 1.48
CA GLN A 124 13.67 -25.05 0.28
C GLN A 124 12.81 -23.93 -0.33
N GLN A 125 11.49 -24.13 -0.37
CA GLN A 125 10.53 -23.13 -0.86
C GLN A 125 10.66 -21.77 -0.15
N TYR A 126 10.86 -21.75 1.17
CA TYR A 126 10.95 -20.50 1.93
C TYR A 126 12.34 -19.86 1.87
N ILE A 127 13.36 -20.65 1.53
CA ILE A 127 14.71 -20.14 1.20
C ILE A 127 14.66 -19.45 -0.17
N GLU A 128 14.01 -20.05 -1.16
CA GLU A 128 13.83 -19.49 -2.50
C GLU A 128 12.98 -18.23 -2.50
N GLN A 129 11.96 -18.17 -1.63
CA GLN A 129 11.20 -16.94 -1.38
C GLN A 129 12.02 -15.83 -0.69
N GLY A 130 13.21 -16.16 -0.19
CA GLY A 130 14.12 -15.25 0.49
C GLY A 130 13.68 -14.92 1.91
N LEU A 131 12.94 -15.79 2.60
CA LEU A 131 12.52 -15.59 3.99
C LEU A 131 13.58 -16.08 4.99
N PHE A 132 14.31 -17.12 4.61
CA PHE A 132 15.34 -17.74 5.45
C PHE A 132 16.68 -17.87 4.74
N GLU A 133 17.74 -17.81 5.53
CA GLU A 133 19.11 -18.13 5.16
C GLU A 133 19.65 -19.25 6.04
N ILE A 134 20.53 -20.08 5.48
CA ILE A 134 21.19 -21.15 6.23
C ILE A 134 22.65 -20.78 6.46
N LYS A 135 23.06 -20.71 7.74
CA LYS A 135 24.48 -20.64 8.10
C LYS A 135 24.95 -22.02 8.57
N LYS A 136 25.88 -22.61 7.83
CA LYS A 136 26.62 -23.80 8.26
C LYS A 136 27.81 -23.38 9.11
N GLY A 137 28.02 -24.07 10.21
CA GLY A 137 29.18 -23.87 11.09
C GLY A 137 29.66 -25.21 11.60
N VAL A 138 30.84 -25.20 12.21
CA VAL A 138 31.43 -26.38 12.85
C VAL A 138 31.61 -26.04 14.33
N ARG A 139 31.20 -26.97 15.20
CA ARG A 139 31.43 -26.87 16.64
C ARG A 139 32.26 -28.07 17.08
N SER A 140 33.35 -27.80 17.79
CA SER A 140 34.18 -28.85 18.38
C SER A 140 33.54 -29.35 19.68
N GLY A 141 33.30 -30.66 19.75
CA GLY A 141 32.85 -31.33 20.97
C GLY A 141 33.99 -31.50 21.98
N LYS A 142 33.64 -31.90 23.21
CA LYS A 142 34.60 -32.14 24.32
C LYS A 142 35.68 -33.17 23.98
N ASP A 143 35.40 -34.08 23.06
CA ASP A 143 36.29 -35.18 22.66
C ASP A 143 37.00 -34.94 21.31
N GLY A 144 37.02 -33.68 20.81
CA GLY A 144 37.64 -33.34 19.53
C GLY A 144 36.82 -33.69 18.29
N VAL A 145 35.64 -34.31 18.46
CA VAL A 145 34.70 -34.59 17.37
C VAL A 145 34.09 -33.29 16.85
N LEU A 146 34.23 -33.06 15.54
CA LEU A 146 33.67 -31.88 14.86
C LEU A 146 32.21 -32.15 14.48
N HIS A 147 31.29 -31.38 15.04
CA HIS A 147 29.87 -31.42 14.67
C HIS A 147 29.55 -30.30 13.68
N GLN A 148 29.06 -30.66 12.50
CA GLN A 148 28.45 -29.68 11.59
C GLN A 148 27.10 -29.23 12.16
N THR A 149 26.97 -27.93 12.42
CA THR A 149 25.73 -27.32 12.90
C THR A 149 25.15 -26.44 11.80
N THR A 150 23.87 -26.65 11.50
CA THR A 150 23.11 -25.82 10.56
C THR A 150 22.19 -24.92 11.36
N THR A 151 22.34 -23.60 11.23
CA THR A 151 21.51 -22.63 11.94
C THR A 151 20.65 -21.84 10.96
N PRO A 152 19.31 -21.89 11.08
CA PRO A 152 18.43 -21.03 10.31
C PRO A 152 18.52 -19.58 10.79
N LYS A 153 18.59 -18.67 9.83
CA LYS A 153 18.46 -17.22 10.03
C LYS A 153 17.29 -16.69 9.23
N VAL A 154 16.69 -15.60 9.70
CA VAL A 154 15.59 -14.91 9.03
C VAL A 154 16.16 -13.66 8.36
N THR A 155 15.90 -13.52 7.06
CA THR A 155 16.32 -12.34 6.29
C THR A 155 15.48 -11.11 6.69
N GLY A 156 15.90 -9.90 6.30
CA GLY A 156 15.07 -8.69 6.52
C GLY A 156 13.66 -8.85 5.92
N LYS A 157 13.54 -9.47 4.73
CA LYS A 157 12.25 -9.79 4.11
C LYS A 157 11.44 -10.79 4.96
N GLY A 158 12.10 -11.81 5.49
CA GLY A 158 11.46 -12.78 6.40
C GLY A 158 10.96 -12.15 7.69
N GLN A 159 11.71 -11.20 8.26
CA GLN A 159 11.32 -10.50 9.49
C GLN A 159 10.02 -9.71 9.28
N VAL A 160 9.96 -8.91 8.20
CA VAL A 160 8.75 -8.17 7.81
C VAL A 160 7.57 -9.11 7.59
N TYR A 161 7.78 -10.23 6.90
CA TYR A 161 6.75 -11.21 6.63
C TYR A 161 6.17 -11.79 7.93
N PHE A 162 7.02 -12.23 8.87
CA PHE A 162 6.56 -12.80 10.12
C PHE A 162 5.91 -11.75 11.03
N VAL A 163 6.49 -10.56 11.16
CA VAL A 163 5.89 -9.47 11.93
C VAL A 163 4.49 -9.15 11.42
N ASN A 164 4.32 -8.96 10.12
CA ASN A 164 2.99 -8.77 9.53
C ASN A 164 2.06 -9.96 9.76
N LYS A 165 2.57 -11.19 9.68
CA LYS A 165 1.75 -12.39 9.87
C LYS A 165 1.24 -12.53 11.31
N PHE A 166 2.04 -12.15 12.31
CA PHE A 166 1.65 -12.19 13.72
C PHE A 166 0.82 -10.98 14.16
N LEU A 167 0.98 -9.82 13.50
CA LEU A 167 0.21 -8.61 13.81
C LEU A 167 -1.18 -8.58 13.16
N ASN A 168 -1.38 -9.24 12.01
CA ASN A 168 -2.68 -9.32 11.33
C ASN A 168 -3.44 -10.62 11.65
N GLN A 169 -3.08 -11.32 12.73
CA GLN A 169 -3.76 -12.54 13.18
C GLN A 169 -4.90 -12.24 14.15
#